data_AF-A0A1C5GWL7-F1
#
_entry.id   AF-A0A1C5GWL7-F1
#
_cell.length_a   1.000
_cell.length_b   1.000
_cell.length_c   1.000
_cell.angle_alpha   90.00
_cell.angle_beta   90.00
_cell.angle_gamma   90.00
#
_symmetry.space_group_name_H-M   'P 1'
#
loop_
_entity.id
_entity.type
_entity.pdbx_description
1 polymer ?
#
loop_
_entity_poly.entity_id
_entity_poly.type
_entity_poly.pdbx_seq_one_letter_code
_entity_poly.pdbx_strand_id
1 'polypeptide(L)'
;MIATVIDSSLRRASGSLFGLAYGDALGKPTEFLSVAEIVRRYGPAGPRELVGDPALVTDDTQMALAVGWALQDSPAFTPEAVETPLRRRFLEWAASPDNNRAPGMTCLRACAELARGTRWQEATVVDSKGCGANMRVTPIGLLDVDLDTLAGLAQLQAGLTHGHPTGLAASELTAYAVRLLRDGAALADVPGLLTVRAHEQRRTYRGDWLGDLWQRPGVATPEEFIARGWDECLHALARLDAALGRADDGGDPCRHTGEGWIAEEALATALLCAVWHADDPVGALARGATTAGDSDSIAALAGAFVGAAHGMPAWPADWAARVEYADQLTTLATPHD
;
A
#
# COMPACT_ATOMS: atom_id res chain seq x y z
N MET A 1 16.55 26.83 -0.23
CA MET A 1 16.59 25.46 0.34
C MET A 1 15.22 25.05 0.85
N ILE A 2 14.63 25.69 1.87
CA ILE A 2 13.31 25.32 2.44
C ILE A 2 12.19 25.27 1.38
N ALA A 3 11.99 26.33 0.58
CA ALA A 3 10.95 26.36 -0.46
C ALA A 3 11.15 25.31 -1.57
N THR A 4 12.41 25.03 -1.93
CA THR A 4 12.77 24.01 -2.94
C THR A 4 12.53 22.60 -2.41
N VAL A 5 12.80 22.36 -1.12
CA VAL A 5 12.53 21.09 -0.44
C VAL A 5 11.02 20.86 -0.32
N ILE A 6 10.25 21.89 0.04
CA ILE A 6 8.78 21.83 0.08
C ILE A 6 8.19 21.52 -1.30
N ASP A 7 8.58 22.25 -2.36
CA ASP A 7 8.13 21.97 -3.74
C ASP A 7 8.49 20.55 -4.20
N SER A 8 9.68 20.05 -3.83
CA SER A 8 10.09 18.67 -4.16
C SER A 8 9.26 17.62 -3.41
N SER A 9 8.94 17.84 -2.14
CA SER A 9 8.12 16.91 -1.34
C SER A 9 6.67 16.87 -1.83
N LEU A 10 6.12 18.03 -2.21
CA LEU A 10 4.79 18.15 -2.82
C LEU A 10 4.66 17.34 -4.10
N ARG A 11 5.62 17.51 -5.01
CA ARG A 11 5.64 16.76 -6.27
C ARG A 11 5.78 15.26 -6.04
N ARG A 12 6.50 14.84 -4.99
CA ARG A 12 6.63 13.43 -4.56
C ARG A 12 5.35 12.89 -3.96
N ALA A 13 4.62 13.67 -3.18
CA ALA A 13 3.31 13.28 -2.67
C ALA A 13 2.29 13.07 -3.79
N SER A 14 2.16 14.02 -4.73
CA SER A 14 1.32 13.85 -5.92
C SER A 14 1.77 12.66 -6.75
N GLY A 15 3.08 12.54 -7.00
CA GLY A 15 3.65 11.44 -7.76
C GLY A 15 3.30 10.08 -7.14
N SER A 16 3.34 9.95 -5.82
CA SER A 16 3.02 8.70 -5.12
C SER A 16 1.54 8.35 -5.21
N LEU A 17 0.62 9.29 -4.91
CA LEU A 17 -0.83 9.03 -4.98
C LEU A 17 -1.30 8.70 -6.41
N PHE A 18 -0.84 9.46 -7.40
CA PHE A 18 -1.14 9.17 -8.80
C PHE A 18 -0.47 7.89 -9.27
N GLY A 19 0.78 7.64 -8.87
CA GLY A 19 1.50 6.41 -9.18
C GLY A 19 0.76 5.17 -8.69
N LEU A 20 0.19 5.23 -7.48
CA LEU A 20 -0.68 4.18 -6.95
C LEU A 20 -1.87 3.92 -7.87
N ALA A 21 -2.60 4.98 -8.24
CA ALA A 21 -3.77 4.86 -9.09
C ALA A 21 -3.45 4.38 -10.52
N TYR A 22 -2.30 4.79 -11.06
CA TYR A 22 -1.84 4.33 -12.36
C TYR A 22 -1.45 2.86 -12.34
N GLY A 23 -0.76 2.42 -11.29
CA GLY A 23 -0.39 1.03 -11.10
C GLY A 23 -1.62 0.13 -10.99
N ASP A 24 -2.57 0.52 -10.15
CA ASP A 24 -3.87 -0.14 -10.01
C ASP A 24 -4.59 -0.25 -11.38
N ALA A 25 -4.82 0.88 -12.06
CA ALA A 25 -5.50 0.88 -13.35
C ALA A 25 -4.78 0.07 -14.45
N LEU A 26 -3.45 -0.03 -14.39
CA LEU A 26 -2.63 -0.78 -15.34
C LEU A 26 -2.60 -2.30 -15.03
N GLY A 27 -2.63 -2.68 -13.75
CA GLY A 27 -2.67 -4.07 -13.28
C GLY A 27 -4.06 -4.69 -13.27
N LYS A 28 -5.12 -3.89 -13.11
CA LYS A 28 -6.52 -4.34 -13.17
C LYS A 28 -6.87 -5.24 -14.38
N PRO A 29 -6.48 -4.92 -15.64
CA PRO A 29 -6.84 -5.77 -16.79
C PRO A 29 -6.02 -7.07 -16.89
N THR A 30 -4.96 -7.21 -16.08
CA THR A 30 -4.11 -8.40 -16.01
C THR A 30 -4.40 -9.27 -14.79
N GLU A 31 -5.16 -8.76 -13.84
CA GLU A 31 -5.62 -9.50 -12.67
C GLU A 31 -6.29 -10.81 -13.11
N PHE A 32 -5.87 -11.92 -12.49
CA PHE A 32 -6.30 -13.30 -12.81
C PHE A 32 -5.87 -13.88 -14.17
N LEU A 33 -5.02 -13.19 -14.95
CA LEU A 33 -4.41 -13.77 -16.14
C LEU A 33 -3.10 -14.49 -15.79
N SER A 34 -2.78 -15.56 -16.54
CA SER A 34 -1.43 -16.12 -16.47
C SER A 34 -0.42 -15.22 -17.21
N VAL A 35 0.85 -15.24 -16.80
CA VAL A 35 1.93 -14.50 -17.47
C VAL A 35 1.98 -14.77 -18.98
N ALA A 36 1.72 -16.00 -19.43
CA ALA A 36 1.69 -16.33 -20.85
C ALA A 36 0.56 -15.60 -21.60
N GLU A 37 -0.59 -15.38 -20.96
CA GLU A 37 -1.71 -14.64 -21.54
C GLU A 37 -1.44 -13.14 -21.56
N ILE A 38 -0.83 -12.60 -20.51
CA ILE A 38 -0.39 -11.20 -20.44
C ILE A 38 0.62 -10.93 -21.56
N VAL A 39 1.65 -11.76 -21.69
CA VAL A 39 2.68 -11.63 -22.74
C VAL A 39 2.07 -11.76 -24.14
N ARG A 40 1.09 -12.66 -24.34
CA ARG A 40 0.38 -12.78 -25.61
C ARG A 40 -0.42 -11.51 -25.95
N ARG A 41 -0.97 -10.82 -24.95
CA ARG A 41 -1.82 -9.64 -25.14
C ARG A 41 -1.04 -8.34 -25.25
N TYR A 42 0.01 -8.17 -24.46
CA TYR A 42 0.74 -6.91 -24.32
C TYR A 42 2.20 -6.98 -24.77
N GLY A 43 2.72 -8.18 -25.04
CA GLY A 43 4.13 -8.43 -25.29
C GLY A 43 4.93 -8.65 -23.99
N PRO A 44 6.23 -8.96 -24.11
CA PRO A 44 7.07 -9.31 -22.96
C PRO A 44 7.31 -8.16 -21.97
N ALA A 45 7.05 -6.92 -22.40
CA ALA A 45 7.20 -5.73 -21.56
C ALA A 45 5.95 -5.39 -20.74
N GLY A 46 4.87 -6.16 -20.84
CA GLY A 46 3.63 -5.92 -20.10
C GLY A 46 2.78 -4.77 -20.65
N PRO A 47 1.62 -4.48 -20.02
CA PRO A 47 0.83 -3.30 -20.33
C PRO A 47 1.63 -2.03 -20.01
N ARG A 48 1.66 -1.05 -20.93
CA ARG A 48 2.40 0.21 -20.73
C ARG A 48 1.56 1.46 -20.96
N GLU A 49 0.28 1.28 -21.21
CA GLU A 49 -0.68 2.35 -21.50
C GLU A 49 -1.95 2.12 -20.67
N LEU A 50 -2.48 3.19 -20.09
CA LEU A 50 -3.76 3.14 -19.41
C LEU A 50 -4.90 2.83 -20.41
N VAL A 51 -5.85 2.01 -19.99
CA VAL A 51 -6.99 1.60 -20.80
C VAL A 51 -8.27 2.24 -20.27
N GLY A 52 -9.04 2.87 -21.16
CA GLY A 52 -10.28 3.56 -20.83
C GLY A 52 -10.12 5.08 -20.76
N ASP A 53 -11.28 5.75 -20.68
CA ASP A 53 -11.43 7.19 -20.46
C ASP A 53 -12.74 7.45 -19.67
N PRO A 54 -12.69 7.52 -18.33
CA PRO A 54 -11.49 7.40 -17.51
C PRO A 54 -10.92 5.98 -17.48
N ALA A 55 -9.61 5.87 -17.21
CA ALA A 55 -8.95 4.63 -16.84
C ALA A 55 -9.37 4.25 -15.42
N LEU A 56 -10.13 3.16 -15.33
CA LEU A 56 -10.78 2.73 -14.11
C LEU A 56 -9.79 2.06 -13.14
N VAL A 57 -9.93 2.41 -11.86
CA VAL A 57 -9.19 1.82 -10.74
C VAL A 57 -10.01 0.72 -10.03
N THR A 58 -9.42 0.00 -9.07
CA THR A 58 -10.04 -1.05 -8.25
C THR A 58 -10.21 -0.60 -6.79
N ASP A 59 -10.46 -1.55 -5.88
CA ASP A 59 -10.54 -1.27 -4.45
C ASP A 59 -9.23 -0.74 -3.86
N ASP A 60 -8.07 -1.01 -4.45
CA ASP A 60 -6.78 -0.47 -4.04
C ASP A 60 -6.79 1.06 -3.94
N THR A 61 -7.08 1.73 -5.05
CA THR A 61 -7.16 3.20 -5.09
C THR A 61 -8.36 3.71 -4.31
N GLN A 62 -9.52 3.06 -4.43
CA GLN A 62 -10.72 3.50 -3.72
C GLN A 62 -10.54 3.49 -2.20
N MET A 63 -9.93 2.43 -1.66
CA MET A 63 -9.63 2.35 -0.23
C MET A 63 -8.48 3.28 0.16
N ALA A 64 -7.48 3.51 -0.71
CA ALA A 64 -6.46 4.53 -0.47
C ALA A 64 -7.07 5.93 -0.35
N LEU A 65 -8.01 6.29 -1.22
CA LEU A 65 -8.77 7.54 -1.12
C LEU A 65 -9.58 7.59 0.18
N ALA A 66 -10.22 6.49 0.57
CA ALA A 66 -10.95 6.41 1.84
C ALA A 66 -10.04 6.69 3.05
N VAL A 67 -8.82 6.15 3.06
CA VAL A 67 -7.80 6.46 4.07
C VAL A 67 -7.39 7.93 4.01
N GLY A 68 -7.08 8.46 2.83
CA GLY A 68 -6.67 9.86 2.64
C GLY A 68 -7.72 10.85 3.16
N TRP A 69 -8.98 10.67 2.77
CA TRP A 69 -10.07 11.51 3.26
C TRP A 69 -10.33 11.33 4.76
N ALA A 70 -10.19 10.13 5.30
CA ALA A 70 -10.31 9.91 6.74
C ALA A 70 -9.26 10.70 7.52
N LEU A 71 -8.01 10.74 7.03
CA LEU A 71 -6.94 11.54 7.63
C LEU A 71 -7.26 13.05 7.56
N GLN A 72 -7.78 13.53 6.43
CA GLN A 72 -8.19 14.92 6.28
C GLN A 72 -9.36 15.31 7.18
N ASP A 73 -10.31 14.40 7.39
CA ASP A 73 -11.45 14.61 8.28
C ASP A 73 -11.09 14.45 9.76
N SER A 74 -9.88 13.99 10.07
CA SER A 74 -9.44 13.75 11.45
C SER A 74 -8.94 15.05 12.10
N PRO A 75 -9.47 15.43 13.28
CA PRO A 75 -9.06 16.68 13.94
C PRO A 75 -7.66 16.60 14.57
N ALA A 76 -7.15 15.39 14.78
CA ALA A 76 -5.82 15.09 15.29
C ALA A 76 -5.42 13.68 14.86
N PHE A 77 -4.11 13.39 14.87
CA PHE A 77 -3.59 12.05 14.61
C PHE A 77 -3.38 11.28 15.92
N THR A 78 -4.49 10.97 16.59
CA THR A 78 -4.56 10.07 17.76
C THR A 78 -5.51 8.92 17.46
N PRO A 79 -5.39 7.76 18.15
CA PRO A 79 -6.23 6.59 17.88
C PRO A 79 -7.73 6.91 17.88
N GLU A 80 -8.21 7.65 18.87
CA GLU A 80 -9.62 8.00 19.04
C GLU A 80 -10.11 8.99 17.98
N ALA A 81 -9.25 9.93 17.58
CA ALA A 81 -9.59 10.97 16.62
C ALA A 81 -9.70 10.42 15.20
N VAL A 82 -8.90 9.41 14.83
CA VAL A 82 -8.85 8.86 13.47
C VAL A 82 -9.74 7.64 13.26
N GLU A 83 -10.04 6.84 14.29
CA GLU A 83 -10.84 5.61 14.15
C GLU A 83 -12.22 5.90 13.55
N THR A 84 -12.88 6.95 14.03
CA THR A 84 -14.25 7.28 13.60
C THR A 84 -14.29 7.76 12.14
N PRO A 85 -13.44 8.70 11.68
CA PRO A 85 -13.29 9.01 10.26
C PRO A 85 -12.94 7.79 9.40
N LEU A 86 -11.97 6.95 9.81
CA LEU A 86 -11.59 5.74 9.08
C LEU A 86 -12.77 4.78 8.93
N ARG A 87 -13.45 4.46 10.03
CA ARG A 87 -14.66 3.63 10.03
C ARG A 87 -15.68 4.20 9.06
N ARG A 88 -16.01 5.49 9.17
CA ARG A 88 -17.02 6.13 8.31
C ARG A 88 -16.64 6.00 6.84
N ARG A 89 -15.39 6.33 6.46
CA ARG A 89 -14.92 6.26 5.07
C ARG A 89 -14.91 4.83 4.52
N PHE A 90 -14.56 3.84 5.34
CA PHE A 90 -14.63 2.43 4.93
C PHE A 90 -16.08 1.96 4.73
N LEU A 91 -17.03 2.41 5.56
CA LEU A 91 -18.45 2.10 5.39
C LEU A 91 -19.03 2.79 4.15
N GLU A 92 -18.64 4.04 3.88
CA GLU A 92 -19.01 4.77 2.65
C GLU A 92 -18.48 4.04 1.41
N TRP A 93 -17.22 3.60 1.41
CA TRP A 93 -16.64 2.77 0.35
C TRP A 93 -17.41 1.46 0.18
N ALA A 94 -17.67 0.73 1.27
CA ALA A 94 -18.36 -0.55 1.22
C ALA A 94 -19.78 -0.45 0.65
N ALA A 95 -20.46 0.69 0.86
CA ALA A 95 -21.80 0.97 0.33
C ALA A 95 -21.81 1.63 -1.05
N SER A 96 -20.65 2.02 -1.59
CA SER A 96 -20.55 2.73 -2.87
C SER A 96 -20.96 1.83 -4.04
N PRO A 97 -21.74 2.33 -5.02
CA PRO A 97 -22.02 1.58 -6.25
C PRO A 97 -20.76 1.33 -7.09
N ASP A 98 -19.70 2.12 -6.87
CA ASP A 98 -18.42 1.99 -7.56
C ASP A 98 -17.55 0.86 -6.98
N ASN A 99 -17.93 0.32 -5.81
CA ASN A 99 -17.27 -0.81 -5.18
C ASN A 99 -17.71 -2.14 -5.82
N ASN A 100 -17.40 -2.27 -7.11
CA ASN A 100 -17.79 -3.39 -7.95
C ASN A 100 -16.59 -3.99 -8.71
N ARG A 101 -15.37 -3.63 -8.31
CA ARG A 101 -14.10 -3.95 -8.96
C ARG A 101 -13.15 -4.53 -7.92
N ALA A 102 -13.14 -5.86 -7.84
CA ALA A 102 -12.27 -6.69 -7.00
C ALA A 102 -12.33 -6.54 -5.46
N PRO A 103 -13.44 -6.09 -4.81
CA PRO A 103 -13.41 -5.86 -3.36
C PRO A 103 -12.98 -7.08 -2.55
N GLY A 104 -11.91 -6.92 -1.78
CA GLY A 104 -11.44 -7.95 -0.86
C GLY A 104 -12.51 -8.39 0.13
N MET A 105 -12.83 -9.69 0.15
CA MET A 105 -13.86 -10.25 1.05
C MET A 105 -13.57 -10.01 2.53
N THR A 106 -12.30 -9.88 2.92
CA THR A 106 -11.88 -9.48 4.26
C THR A 106 -12.43 -8.09 4.61
N CYS A 107 -12.21 -7.11 3.74
CA CYS A 107 -12.66 -5.73 3.94
C CYS A 107 -14.19 -5.67 4.02
N LEU A 108 -14.90 -6.35 3.11
CA LEU A 108 -16.36 -6.38 3.13
C LEU A 108 -16.93 -7.00 4.41
N ARG A 109 -16.37 -8.12 4.88
CA ARG A 109 -16.79 -8.77 6.14
C ARG A 109 -16.59 -7.86 7.33
N ALA A 110 -15.41 -7.25 7.46
CA ALA A 110 -15.12 -6.34 8.55
C ALA A 110 -16.03 -5.09 8.50
N CYS A 111 -16.25 -4.51 7.33
CA CYS A 111 -17.18 -3.38 7.16
C CYS A 111 -18.62 -3.77 7.56
N ALA A 112 -19.07 -4.98 7.24
CA ALA A 112 -20.39 -5.46 7.66
C ALA A 112 -20.54 -5.54 9.19
N GLU A 113 -19.49 -5.94 9.92
CA GLU A 113 -19.49 -5.92 11.39
C GLU A 113 -19.39 -4.49 11.95
N LEU A 114 -18.51 -3.65 11.38
CA LEU A 114 -18.37 -2.25 11.76
C LEU A 114 -19.69 -1.48 11.61
N ALA A 115 -20.46 -1.77 10.56
CA ALA A 115 -21.77 -1.17 10.29
C ALA A 115 -22.81 -1.52 11.36
N ARG A 116 -22.63 -2.64 12.10
CA ARG A 116 -23.49 -3.02 13.23
C ARG A 116 -23.14 -2.30 14.53
N GLY A 117 -22.13 -1.43 14.51
CA GLY A 117 -21.61 -0.77 15.72
C GLY A 117 -20.65 -1.65 16.51
N THR A 118 -20.22 -2.78 15.97
CA THR A 118 -19.21 -3.65 16.61
C THR A 118 -17.90 -2.87 16.78
N ARG A 119 -17.25 -3.07 17.92
CA ARG A 119 -15.94 -2.50 18.22
C ARG A 119 -14.91 -3.02 17.20
N TRP A 120 -14.00 -2.17 16.71
CA TRP A 120 -13.20 -2.54 15.53
C TRP A 120 -12.30 -3.77 15.77
N GLN A 121 -11.78 -3.97 17.00
CA GLN A 121 -11.00 -5.17 17.34
C GLN A 121 -11.82 -6.47 17.27
N GLU A 122 -13.13 -6.39 17.42
CA GLU A 122 -14.06 -7.53 17.30
C GLU A 122 -14.61 -7.68 15.87
N ALA A 123 -14.71 -6.57 15.14
CA ALA A 123 -15.18 -6.53 13.75
C ALA A 123 -14.12 -7.02 12.75
N THR A 124 -12.84 -6.84 13.08
CA THR A 124 -11.72 -7.22 12.22
C THR A 124 -11.66 -8.72 11.96
N VAL A 125 -11.17 -9.12 10.79
CA VAL A 125 -10.94 -10.53 10.50
C VAL A 125 -9.59 -10.93 11.07
N VAL A 126 -9.63 -11.59 12.23
CA VAL A 126 -8.47 -11.87 13.08
C VAL A 126 -7.30 -12.53 12.32
N ASP A 127 -7.55 -13.55 11.50
CA ASP A 127 -6.49 -14.31 10.83
C ASP A 127 -6.13 -13.76 9.44
N SER A 128 -6.70 -12.62 9.04
CA SER A 128 -6.45 -12.07 7.70
C SER A 128 -5.20 -11.20 7.67
N LYS A 129 -4.27 -11.57 6.79
CA LYS A 129 -3.06 -10.81 6.42
C LYS A 129 -3.02 -10.42 4.94
N GLY A 130 -4.17 -10.35 4.27
CA GLY A 130 -4.26 -9.97 2.88
C GLY A 130 -3.64 -8.59 2.56
N CYS A 131 -3.24 -8.39 1.31
CA CYS A 131 -2.72 -7.12 0.77
C CYS A 131 -3.62 -5.90 0.99
N GLY A 132 -4.93 -6.11 1.14
CA GLY A 132 -5.89 -5.07 1.54
C GLY A 132 -5.52 -4.34 2.84
N ALA A 133 -4.60 -4.88 3.64
CA ALA A 133 -3.99 -4.19 4.77
C ALA A 133 -3.08 -3.02 4.34
N ASN A 134 -2.26 -3.18 3.29
CA ASN A 134 -1.21 -2.23 2.93
C ASN A 134 -1.35 -1.59 1.54
N MET A 135 -2.16 -2.13 0.63
CA MET A 135 -2.42 -1.50 -0.69
C MET A 135 -3.00 -0.07 -0.58
N ARG A 136 -3.69 0.22 0.53
CA ARG A 136 -4.37 1.50 0.79
C ARG A 136 -3.60 2.47 1.70
N VAL A 137 -2.40 2.11 2.17
CA VAL A 137 -1.72 2.84 3.27
C VAL A 137 -0.92 4.06 2.79
N THR A 138 -0.70 4.21 1.48
CA THR A 138 0.12 5.29 0.89
C THR A 138 -0.14 6.69 1.46
N PRO A 139 -1.38 7.16 1.68
CA PRO A 139 -1.61 8.50 2.25
C PRO A 139 -0.93 8.72 3.61
N ILE A 140 -0.80 7.70 4.44
CA ILE A 140 -0.16 7.80 5.77
C ILE A 140 1.34 8.06 5.64
N GLY A 141 1.99 7.41 4.68
CA GLY A 141 3.41 7.63 4.39
C GLY A 141 3.72 9.05 3.92
N LEU A 142 2.71 9.77 3.41
CA LEU A 142 2.82 11.13 2.89
C LEU A 142 2.54 12.22 3.92
N LEU A 143 2.02 11.90 5.10
CA LEU A 143 1.86 12.86 6.20
C LEU A 143 3.22 13.33 6.73
N ASP A 144 3.29 14.51 7.34
CA ASP A 144 4.48 14.95 8.09
C ASP A 144 4.28 14.82 9.61
N VAL A 145 4.29 13.58 10.09
CA VAL A 145 4.22 13.18 11.51
C VAL A 145 5.48 12.45 11.95
N ASP A 146 5.66 12.26 13.26
CA ASP A 146 6.72 11.41 13.79
C ASP A 146 6.48 9.92 13.44
N LEU A 147 7.52 9.09 13.55
CA LEU A 147 7.47 7.69 13.15
C LEU A 147 6.57 6.83 14.04
N ASP A 148 6.31 7.25 15.28
CA ASP A 148 5.43 6.51 16.18
C ASP A 148 3.96 6.74 15.80
N THR A 149 3.61 7.98 15.47
CA THR A 149 2.30 8.34 14.91
C THR A 149 2.09 7.67 13.54
N LEU A 150 3.08 7.70 12.64
CA LEU A 150 2.99 7.01 11.33
C LEU A 150 2.70 5.52 11.49
N ALA A 151 3.44 4.86 12.38
CA ALA A 151 3.27 3.45 12.67
C ALA A 151 1.89 3.14 13.27
N GLY A 152 1.44 3.96 14.24
CA GLY A 152 0.13 3.83 14.85
C GLY A 152 -1.02 3.96 13.84
N LEU A 153 -0.97 4.98 12.98
CA LEU A 153 -1.94 5.19 11.90
C LEU A 153 -1.98 4.00 10.93
N ALA A 154 -0.81 3.54 10.47
CA ALA A 154 -0.69 2.46 9.52
C ALA A 154 -1.23 1.14 10.09
N GLN A 155 -0.87 0.81 11.33
CA GLN A 155 -1.36 -0.39 11.99
C GLN A 155 -2.85 -0.30 12.31
N LEU A 156 -3.36 0.85 12.77
CA LEU A 156 -4.78 1.02 13.07
C LEU A 156 -5.64 0.87 11.82
N GLN A 157 -5.31 1.56 10.72
CA GLN A 157 -6.11 1.45 9.49
C GLN A 157 -6.11 0.02 8.94
N ALA A 158 -4.99 -0.72 9.06
CA ALA A 158 -4.94 -2.12 8.69
C ALA A 158 -5.84 -2.96 9.62
N GLY A 159 -5.69 -2.74 10.93
CA GLY A 159 -6.40 -3.44 11.99
C GLY A 159 -7.92 -3.33 11.93
N LEU A 160 -8.48 -2.28 11.34
CA LEU A 160 -9.93 -2.16 11.11
C LEU A 160 -10.50 -3.33 10.28
N THR A 161 -9.70 -3.97 9.42
CA THR A 161 -10.17 -5.09 8.58
C THR A 161 -9.29 -6.33 8.64
N HIS A 162 -7.97 -6.17 8.79
CA HIS A 162 -6.96 -7.22 8.81
C HIS A 162 -6.35 -7.32 10.21
N GLY A 163 -6.83 -8.27 11.00
CA GLY A 163 -6.40 -8.42 12.38
C GLY A 163 -5.06 -9.13 12.53
N HIS A 164 -4.51 -9.76 11.49
CA HIS A 164 -3.29 -10.55 11.62
C HIS A 164 -2.07 -9.63 11.82
N PRO A 165 -1.13 -9.94 12.75
CA PRO A 165 0.00 -9.06 13.05
C PRO A 165 0.87 -8.73 11.82
N THR A 166 0.98 -9.66 10.85
CA THR A 166 1.70 -9.44 9.59
C THR A 166 1.07 -8.33 8.74
N GLY A 167 -0.26 -8.24 8.68
CA GLY A 167 -0.93 -7.15 7.97
C GLY A 167 -0.63 -5.79 8.59
N LEU A 168 -0.54 -5.74 9.92
CA LEU A 168 -0.18 -4.52 10.67
C LEU A 168 1.27 -4.11 10.39
N ALA A 169 2.22 -5.05 10.52
CA ALA A 169 3.64 -4.82 10.31
C ALA A 169 3.95 -4.45 8.86
N ALA A 170 3.39 -5.17 7.88
CA ALA A 170 3.54 -4.87 6.47
C ALA A 170 2.94 -3.51 6.10
N SER A 171 1.80 -3.14 6.70
CA SER A 171 1.22 -1.81 6.52
C SER A 171 2.13 -0.70 7.04
N GLU A 172 2.77 -0.88 8.20
CA GLU A 172 3.76 0.08 8.71
C GLU A 172 4.96 0.17 7.76
N LEU A 173 5.51 -0.96 7.32
CA LEU A 173 6.67 -0.98 6.41
C LEU A 173 6.36 -0.32 5.07
N THR A 174 5.17 -0.54 4.50
CA THR A 174 4.74 0.13 3.27
C THR A 174 4.62 1.66 3.48
N ALA A 175 3.99 2.11 4.57
CA ALA A 175 3.91 3.54 4.87
C ALA A 175 5.29 4.16 5.12
N TYR A 176 6.18 3.44 5.79
CA TYR A 176 7.55 3.87 6.06
C TYR A 176 8.40 3.92 4.78
N ALA A 177 8.22 2.98 3.85
CA ALA A 177 8.86 3.02 2.53
C ALA A 177 8.46 4.27 1.75
N VAL A 178 7.15 4.59 1.71
CA VAL A 178 6.65 5.82 1.07
C VAL A 178 7.24 7.06 1.74
N ARG A 179 7.29 7.10 3.07
CA ARG A 179 7.92 8.20 3.84
C ARG A 179 9.39 8.39 3.47
N LEU A 180 10.19 7.31 3.50
CA LEU A 180 11.61 7.36 3.15
C LEU A 180 11.84 7.90 1.75
N LEU A 181 11.06 7.41 0.78
CA LEU A 181 11.17 7.80 -0.62
C LEU A 181 10.74 9.25 -0.83
N ARG A 182 9.63 9.67 -0.22
CA ARG A 182 9.22 11.08 -0.27
C ARG A 182 10.29 12.00 0.30
N ASP A 183 10.99 11.57 1.36
CA ASP A 183 12.04 12.34 2.04
C ASP A 183 13.41 12.26 1.35
N GLY A 184 13.53 11.56 0.22
CA GLY A 184 14.73 11.60 -0.61
C GLY A 184 15.62 10.36 -0.55
N ALA A 185 15.22 9.30 0.16
CA ALA A 185 15.96 8.03 0.11
C ALA A 185 15.98 7.47 -1.33
N ALA A 186 17.08 6.81 -1.70
CA ALA A 186 17.15 6.10 -2.96
C ALA A 186 16.32 4.80 -2.89
N LEU A 187 15.64 4.44 -3.97
CA LEU A 187 14.85 3.19 -4.06
C LEU A 187 15.68 1.96 -3.65
N ALA A 188 16.93 1.88 -4.09
CA ALA A 188 17.84 0.77 -3.79
C ALA A 188 18.17 0.62 -2.29
N ASP A 189 18.07 1.70 -1.50
CA ASP A 189 18.39 1.67 -0.07
C ASP A 189 17.19 1.24 0.79
N VAL A 190 15.97 1.38 0.26
CA VAL A 190 14.72 1.14 1.00
C VAL A 190 14.65 -0.28 1.60
N PRO A 191 14.93 -1.37 0.87
CA PRO A 191 14.85 -2.72 1.45
C PRO A 191 15.71 -2.91 2.72
N GLY A 192 16.92 -2.34 2.72
CA GLY A 192 17.82 -2.36 3.87
C GLY A 192 17.27 -1.56 5.05
N LEU A 193 16.75 -0.36 4.79
CA LEU A 193 16.15 0.51 5.81
C LEU A 193 14.88 -0.12 6.42
N LEU A 194 14.05 -0.77 5.61
CA LEU A 194 12.88 -1.52 6.08
C LEU A 194 13.29 -2.69 6.99
N THR A 195 14.38 -3.39 6.65
CA THR A 195 14.91 -4.49 7.46
C THR A 195 15.37 -3.99 8.83
N VAL A 196 16.06 -2.85 8.88
CA VAL A 196 16.46 -2.20 10.14
C VAL A 196 15.22 -1.84 10.97
N ARG A 197 14.23 -1.18 10.36
CA ARG A 197 12.97 -0.80 11.04
C ARG A 197 12.23 -2.01 11.60
N ALA A 198 12.14 -3.10 10.84
CA ALA A 198 11.48 -4.32 11.27
C ALA A 198 12.17 -4.95 12.50
N HIS A 199 13.50 -4.91 12.57
CA HIS A 199 14.23 -5.35 13.77
C HIS A 199 13.98 -4.43 14.97
N GLU A 200 13.97 -3.11 14.78
CA GLU A 200 13.70 -2.13 15.85
C GLU A 200 12.29 -2.27 16.42
N GLN A 201 11.29 -2.49 15.57
CA GLN A 201 9.89 -2.60 15.98
C GLN A 201 9.48 -4.01 16.37
N ARG A 202 10.36 -5.01 16.23
CA ARG A 202 10.02 -6.44 16.34
C ARG A 202 9.21 -6.80 17.59
N ARG A 203 9.46 -6.14 18.72
CA ARG A 203 8.74 -6.40 19.99
C ARG A 203 7.87 -5.23 20.45
N THR A 204 7.71 -4.20 19.62
CA THR A 204 6.96 -2.99 19.95
C THR A 204 5.51 -3.17 19.51
N TYR A 205 4.63 -3.50 20.45
CA TYR A 205 3.19 -3.48 20.22
C TYR A 205 2.61 -2.14 20.66
N ARG A 206 1.90 -1.47 19.76
CA ARG A 206 1.28 -0.16 20.00
C ARG A 206 -0.08 -0.32 20.67
N GLY A 207 -0.07 -0.68 21.96
CA GLY A 207 -1.29 -0.91 22.74
C GLY A 207 -2.16 0.34 22.91
N ASP A 208 -1.56 1.52 22.81
CA ASP A 208 -2.22 2.82 22.71
C ASP A 208 -3.08 2.94 21.44
N TRP A 209 -2.64 2.39 20.31
CA TRP A 209 -3.39 2.41 19.04
C TRP A 209 -4.30 1.19 18.85
N LEU A 210 -3.81 0.02 19.23
CA LEU A 210 -4.43 -1.26 18.89
C LEU A 210 -5.28 -1.85 20.03
N GLY A 211 -5.12 -1.34 21.25
CA GLY A 211 -5.81 -1.85 22.43
C GLY A 211 -5.55 -3.34 22.66
N ASP A 212 -6.62 -4.09 22.83
CA ASP A 212 -6.64 -5.53 23.15
C ASP A 212 -6.62 -6.45 21.91
N LEU A 213 -6.34 -5.96 20.70
CA LEU A 213 -6.32 -6.77 19.47
C LEU A 213 -5.46 -8.05 19.57
N TRP A 214 -4.39 -7.99 20.36
CA TRP A 214 -3.47 -9.09 20.62
C TRP A 214 -4.09 -10.24 21.44
N GLN A 215 -5.15 -9.98 22.21
CA GLN A 215 -5.74 -10.95 23.14
C GLN A 215 -6.49 -12.06 22.37
N ARG A 216 -5.77 -13.14 22.07
CA ARG A 216 -6.26 -14.26 21.26
C ARG A 216 -5.90 -15.60 21.88
N PRO A 217 -6.67 -16.66 21.59
CA PRO A 217 -6.31 -18.01 22.02
C PRO A 217 -4.87 -18.36 21.60
N GLY A 218 -4.05 -18.77 22.58
CA GLY A 218 -2.67 -19.18 22.34
C GLY A 218 -1.64 -18.04 22.21
N VAL A 219 -2.02 -16.79 22.47
CA VAL A 219 -1.08 -15.64 22.49
C VAL A 219 -0.91 -15.17 23.94
N ALA A 220 0.32 -15.21 24.46
CA ALA A 220 0.56 -14.90 25.88
C ALA A 220 0.78 -13.40 26.12
N THR A 221 1.45 -12.70 25.22
CA THR A 221 1.77 -11.27 25.39
C THR A 221 1.59 -10.46 24.10
N PRO A 222 1.36 -9.13 24.19
CA PRO A 222 1.32 -8.26 23.02
C PRO A 222 2.61 -8.26 22.20
N GLU A 223 3.78 -8.40 22.85
CA GLU A 223 5.08 -8.48 22.17
C GLU A 223 5.22 -9.77 21.37
N GLU A 224 4.71 -10.90 21.88
CA GLU A 224 4.66 -12.16 21.13
C GLU A 224 3.73 -12.03 19.92
N PHE A 225 2.57 -11.41 20.10
CA PHE A 225 1.61 -11.19 19.03
C PHE A 225 2.25 -10.47 17.84
N ILE A 226 2.85 -9.30 18.08
CA ILE A 226 3.37 -8.45 17.02
C ILE A 226 4.67 -8.99 16.42
N ALA A 227 5.50 -9.67 17.23
CA ALA A 227 6.75 -10.25 16.75
C ALA A 227 6.55 -11.25 15.61
N ARG A 228 5.44 -12.01 15.62
CA ARG A 228 5.09 -12.92 14.52
C ARG A 228 4.93 -12.17 13.20
N GLY A 229 4.27 -11.01 13.22
CA GLY A 229 4.09 -10.18 12.03
C GLY A 229 5.42 -9.65 11.50
N TRP A 230 6.24 -9.10 12.39
CA TRP A 230 7.57 -8.62 12.04
C TRP A 230 8.49 -9.72 11.50
N ASP A 231 8.43 -10.93 12.07
CA ASP A 231 9.22 -12.07 11.60
C ASP A 231 8.82 -12.52 10.19
N GLU A 232 7.52 -12.55 9.88
CA GLU A 232 7.03 -12.84 8.52
C GLU A 232 7.46 -11.76 7.52
N CYS A 233 7.39 -10.48 7.91
CA CYS A 233 7.89 -9.38 7.07
C CYS A 233 9.40 -9.46 6.87
N LEU A 234 10.20 -9.80 7.90
CA LEU A 234 11.65 -10.00 7.78
C LEU A 234 11.97 -11.15 6.81
N HIS A 235 11.17 -12.22 6.80
CA HIS A 235 11.32 -13.30 5.84
C HIS A 235 11.07 -12.81 4.40
N ALA A 236 10.01 -12.03 4.18
CA ALA A 236 9.71 -11.45 2.87
C ALA A 236 10.82 -10.48 2.40
N LEU A 237 11.33 -9.64 3.30
CA LEU A 237 12.44 -8.72 3.02
C LEU A 237 13.75 -9.48 2.71
N ALA A 238 14.03 -10.61 3.37
CA ALA A 238 15.18 -11.45 3.05
C ALA A 238 15.06 -12.10 1.66
N ARG A 239 13.84 -12.51 1.25
CA ARG A 239 13.58 -12.97 -0.12
C ARG A 239 13.78 -11.87 -1.15
N LEU A 240 13.34 -10.65 -0.84
CA LEU A 240 13.56 -9.46 -1.66
C LEU A 240 15.06 -9.17 -1.85
N ASP A 241 15.82 -9.11 -0.76
CA ASP A 241 17.28 -8.88 -0.81
C ASP A 241 18.00 -9.92 -1.68
N ALA A 242 17.67 -11.20 -1.49
CA ALA A 242 18.22 -12.28 -2.30
C ALA A 242 17.85 -12.18 -3.80
N ALA A 243 16.67 -11.62 -4.11
CA ALA A 243 16.21 -11.41 -5.48
C ALA A 243 16.92 -10.22 -6.15
N LEU A 244 17.13 -9.13 -5.40
CA LEU A 244 17.83 -7.92 -5.88
C LEU A 244 19.31 -8.18 -6.19
N GLY A 245 19.91 -9.21 -5.61
CA GLY A 245 21.24 -9.71 -6.01
C GLY A 245 21.29 -10.32 -7.43
N ARG A 246 20.16 -10.37 -8.15
CA ARG A 246 20.04 -10.92 -9.50
C ARG A 246 19.51 -9.85 -10.45
N ALA A 247 19.89 -9.96 -11.73
CA ALA A 247 19.27 -9.15 -12.78
C ALA A 247 17.84 -9.64 -13.06
N ASP A 248 16.95 -8.72 -13.41
CA ASP A 248 15.62 -9.05 -13.94
C ASP A 248 15.77 -9.87 -15.23
N ASP A 249 15.26 -11.10 -15.23
CA ASP A 249 15.29 -12.01 -16.37
C ASP A 249 14.06 -11.88 -17.28
N GLY A 250 13.18 -10.92 -16.98
CA GLY A 250 11.90 -10.70 -17.67
C GLY A 250 10.81 -11.70 -17.26
N GLY A 251 11.11 -12.63 -16.36
CA GLY A 251 10.18 -13.61 -15.82
C GLY A 251 9.15 -13.03 -14.86
N ASP A 252 8.37 -13.90 -14.24
CA ASP A 252 7.37 -13.53 -13.25
C ASP A 252 8.06 -13.10 -11.93
N PRO A 253 7.91 -11.84 -11.47
CA PRO A 253 8.52 -11.38 -10.22
C PRO A 253 8.04 -12.18 -9.00
N CYS A 254 6.83 -12.74 -9.03
CA CYS A 254 6.27 -13.50 -7.93
C CYS A 254 7.04 -14.79 -7.60
N ARG A 255 7.85 -15.29 -8.56
CA ARG A 255 8.77 -16.42 -8.34
C ARG A 255 9.82 -16.13 -7.26
N HIS A 256 10.08 -14.86 -6.98
CA HIS A 256 11.09 -14.44 -6.03
C HIS A 256 10.50 -14.13 -4.66
N THR A 257 9.48 -13.29 -4.63
CA THR A 257 9.00 -12.64 -3.40
C THR A 257 7.56 -12.99 -3.01
N GLY A 258 6.86 -13.81 -3.81
CA GLY A 258 5.50 -14.26 -3.52
C GLY A 258 4.46 -13.62 -4.44
N GLU A 259 3.22 -14.11 -4.37
CA GLU A 259 2.17 -13.76 -5.34
C GLU A 259 1.46 -12.45 -5.02
N GLY A 260 1.73 -11.83 -3.88
CA GLY A 260 1.16 -10.51 -3.54
C GLY A 260 -0.20 -10.55 -2.86
N TRP A 261 -0.87 -11.70 -2.80
CA TRP A 261 -2.19 -11.83 -2.13
C TRP A 261 -2.15 -11.56 -0.61
N ILE A 262 -0.96 -11.61 0.00
CA ILE A 262 -0.71 -11.28 1.40
C ILE A 262 0.23 -10.08 1.51
N ALA A 263 0.04 -9.28 2.55
CA ALA A 263 0.59 -7.93 2.65
C ALA A 263 2.13 -7.88 2.56
N GLU A 264 2.83 -8.81 3.22
CA GLU A 264 4.28 -8.87 3.21
C GLU A 264 4.85 -9.27 1.83
N GLU A 265 4.13 -10.10 1.07
CA GLU A 265 4.52 -10.47 -0.30
C GLU A 265 4.20 -9.35 -1.29
N ALA A 266 3.09 -8.63 -1.11
CA ALA A 266 2.73 -7.46 -1.91
C ALA A 266 3.81 -6.38 -1.80
N LEU A 267 4.21 -6.04 -0.56
CA LEU A 267 5.28 -5.10 -0.27
C LEU A 267 6.60 -5.53 -0.92
N ALA A 268 7.02 -6.78 -0.70
CA ALA A 268 8.29 -7.27 -1.20
C ALA A 268 8.34 -7.29 -2.74
N THR A 269 7.27 -7.76 -3.38
CA THR A 269 7.20 -7.87 -4.85
C THR A 269 7.09 -6.51 -5.51
N ALA A 270 6.33 -5.58 -4.94
CA ALA A 270 6.24 -4.21 -5.42
C ALA A 270 7.59 -3.47 -5.34
N LEU A 271 8.33 -3.64 -4.24
CA LEU A 271 9.69 -3.10 -4.12
C LEU A 271 10.66 -3.74 -5.11
N LEU A 272 10.56 -5.04 -5.36
CA LEU A 272 11.38 -5.72 -6.37
C LEU A 272 11.17 -5.08 -7.75
N CYS A 273 9.92 -4.89 -8.17
CA CYS A 273 9.57 -4.24 -9.43
C CYS A 273 10.09 -2.79 -9.49
N ALA A 274 9.90 -2.02 -8.40
CA ALA A 274 10.34 -0.63 -8.33
C ALA A 274 11.87 -0.47 -8.38
N VAL A 275 12.62 -1.36 -7.71
CA VAL A 275 14.09 -1.28 -7.66
C VAL A 275 14.72 -1.77 -8.97
N TRP A 276 14.22 -2.86 -9.56
CA TRP A 276 14.73 -3.33 -10.86
C TRP A 276 14.50 -2.32 -11.99
N HIS A 277 13.44 -1.52 -11.90
CA HIS A 277 13.06 -0.54 -12.93
C HIS A 277 13.12 0.90 -12.39
N ALA A 278 14.06 1.20 -11.50
CA ALA A 278 14.17 2.52 -10.87
C ALA A 278 14.35 3.68 -11.88
N ASP A 279 14.92 3.41 -13.05
CA ASP A 279 15.11 4.40 -14.13
C ASP A 279 14.00 4.35 -15.21
N ASP A 280 13.03 3.45 -15.09
CA ASP A 280 11.88 3.29 -16.00
C ASP A 280 10.57 3.22 -15.20
N PRO A 281 10.00 4.37 -14.79
CA PRO A 281 8.81 4.42 -13.94
C PRO A 281 7.62 3.62 -14.48
N VAL A 282 7.32 3.74 -15.77
CA VAL A 282 6.24 2.96 -16.40
C VAL A 282 6.61 1.48 -16.45
N GLY A 283 7.90 1.15 -16.56
CA GLY A 283 8.42 -0.22 -16.53
C GLY A 283 8.22 -0.89 -15.20
N ALA A 284 8.40 -0.17 -14.09
CA ALA A 284 8.13 -0.68 -12.76
C ALA A 284 6.65 -1.10 -12.60
N LEU A 285 5.72 -0.27 -13.06
CA LEU A 285 4.28 -0.59 -13.07
C LEU A 285 3.99 -1.78 -13.98
N ALA A 286 4.49 -1.74 -15.23
CA ALA A 286 4.28 -2.80 -16.21
C ALA A 286 4.83 -4.15 -15.73
N ARG A 287 5.96 -4.14 -15.00
CA ARG A 287 6.57 -5.32 -14.41
C ARG A 287 5.68 -5.91 -13.30
N GLY A 288 5.12 -5.05 -12.44
CA GLY A 288 4.14 -5.42 -11.42
C GLY A 288 2.82 -5.92 -12.00
N ALA A 289 2.39 -5.35 -13.13
CA ALA A 289 1.21 -5.78 -13.89
C ALA A 289 1.47 -7.04 -14.76
N THR A 290 2.70 -7.55 -14.82
CA THR A 290 3.04 -8.75 -15.61
C THR A 290 3.43 -9.89 -14.67
N THR A 291 2.43 -10.39 -13.97
CA THR A 291 2.56 -11.47 -12.99
C THR A 291 1.33 -12.36 -13.02
N ALA A 292 1.44 -13.61 -12.56
CA ALA A 292 0.29 -14.47 -12.28
C ALA A 292 -0.35 -14.20 -10.90
N GLY A 293 0.27 -13.34 -10.09
CA GLY A 293 -0.23 -12.93 -8.78
C GLY A 293 -1.17 -11.74 -8.83
N ASP A 294 -1.20 -11.02 -7.71
CA ASP A 294 -2.06 -9.89 -7.39
C ASP A 294 -1.61 -8.60 -8.11
N SER A 295 -1.84 -8.57 -9.43
CA SER A 295 -1.13 -7.68 -10.35
C SER A 295 -1.47 -6.19 -10.20
N ASP A 296 -2.71 -5.86 -9.83
CA ASP A 296 -3.14 -4.50 -9.50
C ASP A 296 -2.52 -4.03 -8.19
N SER A 297 -2.62 -4.80 -7.09
CA SER A 297 -1.97 -4.44 -5.82
C SER A 297 -0.45 -4.30 -5.92
N ILE A 298 0.22 -5.22 -6.62
CA ILE A 298 1.68 -5.14 -6.82
C ILE A 298 2.03 -3.90 -7.64
N ALA A 299 1.32 -3.63 -8.75
CA ALA A 299 1.59 -2.47 -9.59
C ALA A 299 1.25 -1.15 -8.87
N ALA A 300 0.17 -1.11 -8.09
CA ALA A 300 -0.26 0.03 -7.30
C ALA A 300 0.81 0.41 -6.25
N LEU A 301 1.28 -0.56 -5.47
CA LEU A 301 2.35 -0.32 -4.51
C LEU A 301 3.66 0.08 -5.18
N ALA A 302 4.04 -0.56 -6.30
CA ALA A 302 5.23 -0.20 -7.07
C ALA A 302 5.13 1.26 -7.56
N GLY A 303 3.96 1.67 -8.06
CA GLY A 303 3.70 3.04 -8.47
C GLY A 303 3.73 4.04 -7.32
N ALA A 304 3.22 3.67 -6.14
CA ALA A 304 3.34 4.50 -4.95
C ALA A 304 4.82 4.77 -4.59
N PHE A 305 5.67 3.74 -4.64
CA PHE A 305 7.10 3.85 -4.34
C PHE A 305 7.85 4.69 -5.38
N VAL A 306 7.73 4.33 -6.66
CA VAL A 306 8.37 5.08 -7.76
C VAL A 306 7.91 6.54 -7.78
N GLY A 307 6.61 6.76 -7.57
CA GLY A 307 6.03 8.09 -7.50
C GLY A 307 6.55 8.92 -6.32
N ALA A 308 6.72 8.30 -5.14
CA ALA A 308 7.34 8.96 -3.99
C ALA A 308 8.83 9.26 -4.22
N ALA A 309 9.54 8.44 -4.99
CA ALA A 309 10.95 8.61 -5.30
C ALA A 309 11.22 9.73 -6.33
N HIS A 310 10.38 9.82 -7.37
CA HIS A 310 10.64 10.67 -8.54
C HIS A 310 9.64 11.82 -8.71
N GLY A 311 8.49 11.75 -8.04
CA GLY A 311 7.42 12.73 -8.14
C GLY A 311 6.63 12.68 -9.43
N MET A 312 5.64 13.57 -9.53
CA MET A 312 4.71 13.64 -10.67
C MET A 312 5.37 13.67 -12.06
N PRO A 313 6.53 14.34 -12.28
CA PRO A 313 7.19 14.34 -13.59
C PRO A 313 7.69 12.97 -14.07
N ALA A 314 7.68 11.94 -13.22
CA ALA A 314 8.03 10.57 -13.59
C ALA A 314 6.97 9.91 -14.50
N TRP A 315 5.74 10.43 -14.47
CA TRP A 315 4.59 9.83 -15.14
C TRP A 315 4.29 10.50 -16.48
N PRO A 316 3.70 9.77 -17.45
CA PRO A 316 3.18 10.38 -18.68
C PRO A 316 2.16 11.48 -18.37
N ALA A 317 2.33 12.65 -18.98
CA ALA A 317 1.58 13.85 -18.62
C ALA A 317 0.07 13.73 -18.87
N ASP A 318 -0.34 12.94 -19.86
CA ASP A 318 -1.75 12.73 -20.21
C ASP A 318 -2.49 11.83 -19.20
N TRP A 319 -1.77 10.98 -18.46
CA TRP A 319 -2.39 10.02 -17.53
C TRP A 319 -3.13 10.71 -16.40
N ALA A 320 -2.67 11.88 -15.94
CA ALA A 320 -3.32 12.65 -14.88
C ALA A 320 -4.73 13.11 -15.26
N ALA A 321 -4.99 13.34 -16.55
CA ALA A 321 -6.32 13.72 -17.04
C ALA A 321 -7.23 12.51 -17.31
N ARG A 322 -6.67 11.29 -17.31
CA ARG A 322 -7.34 10.07 -17.74
C ARG A 322 -7.66 9.12 -16.60
N VAL A 323 -6.90 9.12 -15.51
CA VAL A 323 -7.19 8.22 -14.38
C VAL A 323 -8.48 8.61 -13.65
N GLU A 324 -9.26 7.63 -13.25
CA GLU A 324 -10.43 7.84 -12.40
C GLU A 324 -10.03 8.52 -11.07
N TYR A 325 -10.90 9.38 -10.54
CA TYR A 325 -10.68 10.14 -9.31
C TYR A 325 -9.47 11.09 -9.31
N ALA A 326 -8.98 11.52 -10.49
CA ALA A 326 -7.88 12.48 -10.62
C ALA A 326 -8.10 13.78 -9.81
N ASP A 327 -9.33 14.25 -9.70
CA ASP A 327 -9.72 15.42 -8.91
C ASP A 327 -9.52 15.20 -7.40
N GLN A 328 -9.88 14.01 -6.90
CA GLN A 328 -9.68 13.64 -5.50
C GLN A 328 -8.19 13.43 -5.19
N LEU A 329 -7.48 12.73 -6.07
CA LEU A 329 -6.02 12.52 -5.96
C LEU A 329 -5.27 13.86 -5.91
N THR A 330 -5.64 14.80 -6.78
CA THR A 330 -5.09 16.16 -6.78
C THR A 330 -5.35 16.88 -5.45
N THR A 331 -6.58 16.76 -4.94
CA THR A 331 -6.96 17.40 -3.68
C THR A 331 -6.14 16.86 -2.52
N LEU A 332 -6.08 15.53 -2.37
CA LEU A 332 -5.35 14.86 -1.29
C LEU A 332 -3.82 15.02 -1.40
N ALA A 333 -3.29 15.28 -2.59
CA ALA A 333 -1.88 15.55 -2.79
C ALA A 333 -1.46 16.99 -2.44
N THR A 334 -2.42 17.89 -2.25
CA THR A 334 -2.16 19.30 -1.91
C THR A 334 -2.23 19.47 -0.39
N PRO A 335 -1.23 20.05 0.28
CA PRO A 335 -1.29 20.31 1.71
C PRO A 335 -2.46 21.23 2.01
N HIS A 336 -3.14 20.94 3.11
CA HIS A 336 -4.10 21.86 3.69
C HIS A 336 -3.38 22.68 4.77
N ASP A 337 -3.45 24.01 4.61
CA ASP A 337 -2.92 25.01 5.56
C ASP A 337 -3.63 24.96 6.92
#